data_AF-A0AAD5GS49-F1
#
_entry.id   AF-A0AAD5GS49-F1
#
_cell.length_a   1.000
_cell.length_b   1.000
_cell.length_c   1.000
_cell.angle_alpha   90.00
_cell.angle_beta   90.00
_cell.angle_gamma   90.00
#
_symmetry.space_group_name_H-M   'P 1'
#
loop_
_entity.id
_entity.type
_entity.pdbx_description
1 polymer ?
#
loop_
_entity_poly.entity_id
_entity_poly.type
_entity_poly.pdbx_seq_one_letter_code
_entity_poly.pdbx_strand_id
1 'polypeptide(L)'
;MPPPFPMLQRRFLCTQTTNLSFFNPNTGRHHRPQWPIKQVTKSNFTDSLDELNTHISNSDFVAISLQNTGSYSSPWHRILPFDTTEIAYLKAKYAAERFQILQLAVCPFSVRASNKLQAHPFNFHLFQRDELKIGAPCYSFSCQPSYLASMAREDFDFNRCIYDGISYLSRAQEAAAKHQIGNPVSSTYVAQSSSSRSVADNVFVERVKSRVGHWISACKRSDMKSDDALVNSLRKLILGGDEYGSRPSMNIDVCSERQVQLVFEMVKSRYENVVPLTISAKGGGTQSVRVVLTSSKEDRDLLEEDLKNMEEEQSKRVRGFREVIELISTSQKPVVVHNSLNDFAFIHSKFISPLPPTMDEFRSSLHSVFHDIRDINQLMKEVGPLNKYSNLPSAIAYLKRNFFAPLEIDITQKASMEECKNHGHNVVRISELFARLCFILKLTLDTQHHNPDGPSPKPYANVVNLGSDGFQETDDISVWTHNPKKISINNLVFLWGFRSGISAGKLKNMLFKSHDLLSEDDTFDVRLIDKNCAVVVFWKNGLSDWFLDAIGSGDGLRELATEGLMAAGYDTYTRVCKSEILGADLADSLAEFDRVSSDHVDDSAEVYWNSELMIKFDDL
;
A
#
# COMPACT_ATOMS: atom_id res chain seq x y z
N MET A 1 3.55 -43.29 -61.03
CA MET A 1 3.89 -44.03 -59.79
C MET A 1 3.73 -43.09 -58.60
N PRO A 2 3.34 -43.61 -57.43
CA PRO A 2 2.21 -43.17 -56.59
C PRO A 2 2.61 -42.20 -55.44
N PRO A 3 1.75 -41.84 -54.46
CA PRO A 3 0.91 -40.62 -54.42
C PRO A 3 1.18 -39.69 -53.19
N PRO A 4 0.51 -38.53 -53.08
CA PRO A 4 0.64 -37.59 -51.96
C PRO A 4 -0.40 -37.86 -50.84
N PHE A 5 -0.04 -37.57 -49.58
CA PHE A 5 -0.94 -37.61 -48.40
C PHE A 5 -0.64 -36.42 -47.46
N PRO A 6 -1.58 -35.98 -46.60
CA PRO A 6 -2.18 -34.65 -46.71
C PRO A 6 -2.05 -33.77 -45.45
N MET A 7 -2.38 -32.48 -45.62
CA MET A 7 -2.61 -31.53 -44.53
C MET A 7 -3.72 -31.99 -43.59
N LEU A 8 -3.50 -31.83 -42.27
CA LEU A 8 -4.50 -32.03 -41.23
C LEU A 8 -4.57 -30.78 -40.35
N GLN A 9 -5.45 -29.85 -40.71
CA GLN A 9 -6.01 -28.87 -39.79
C GLN A 9 -6.92 -29.60 -38.80
N ARG A 10 -6.59 -29.59 -37.51
CA ARG A 10 -7.53 -29.99 -36.46
C ARG A 10 -8.21 -28.76 -35.86
N ARG A 11 -9.47 -28.59 -36.22
CA ARG A 11 -10.47 -27.78 -35.50
C ARG A 11 -10.69 -28.41 -34.12
N PHE A 12 -10.48 -27.66 -33.05
CA PHE A 12 -11.00 -28.02 -31.73
C PHE A 12 -12.44 -27.51 -31.64
N LEU A 13 -13.39 -28.44 -31.78
CA LEU A 13 -14.80 -28.20 -31.46
C LEU A 13 -15.01 -28.41 -29.96
N CYS A 14 -15.63 -27.40 -29.36
CA CYS A 14 -16.17 -27.39 -28.02
C CYS A 14 -17.30 -28.42 -27.91
N THR A 15 -17.23 -29.30 -26.91
CA THR A 15 -18.39 -30.07 -26.44
C THR A 15 -18.46 -29.96 -24.93
N GLN A 16 -19.52 -29.30 -24.46
CA GLN A 16 -19.99 -29.36 -23.08
C GLN A 16 -20.27 -30.82 -22.69
N THR A 17 -19.80 -31.25 -21.53
CA THR A 17 -20.34 -32.42 -20.86
C THR A 17 -20.58 -32.11 -19.39
N THR A 18 -21.85 -32.26 -19.06
CA THR A 18 -22.56 -32.15 -17.79
C THR A 18 -21.99 -33.00 -16.66
N ASN A 19 -22.16 -32.48 -15.44
CA ASN A 19 -22.00 -33.15 -14.16
C ASN A 19 -22.56 -34.58 -14.12
N LEU A 20 -21.74 -35.53 -13.67
CA LEU A 20 -22.22 -36.75 -12.99
C LEU A 20 -21.13 -37.27 -12.06
N SER A 21 -21.38 -37.08 -10.77
CA SER A 21 -20.67 -37.65 -9.64
C SER A 21 -20.93 -39.15 -9.54
N PHE A 22 -19.87 -39.97 -9.59
CA PHE A 22 -19.91 -41.33 -9.05
C PHE A 22 -18.63 -41.60 -8.25
N PHE A 23 -18.85 -41.99 -6.99
CA PHE A 23 -17.84 -42.40 -6.04
C PHE A 23 -17.02 -43.59 -6.53
N ASN A 24 -15.69 -43.53 -6.36
CA ASN A 24 -14.88 -44.71 -6.07
C ASN A 24 -13.73 -44.31 -5.12
N PRO A 25 -13.60 -44.92 -3.93
CA PRO A 25 -12.51 -44.63 -2.99
C PRO A 25 -11.27 -45.49 -3.31
N ASN A 26 -10.10 -45.03 -2.82
CA ASN A 26 -8.80 -45.69 -2.86
C ASN A 26 -7.94 -45.53 -4.12
N THR A 27 -7.28 -44.39 -4.22
CA THR A 27 -5.85 -44.33 -4.55
C THR A 27 -5.18 -43.25 -3.69
N GLY A 28 -4.06 -43.58 -3.07
CA GLY A 28 -3.37 -42.74 -2.08
C GLY A 28 -2.99 -41.37 -2.65
N ARG A 29 -3.71 -40.34 -2.21
CA ARG A 29 -3.24 -38.95 -2.30
C ARG A 29 -2.50 -38.63 -1.01
N HIS A 30 -1.25 -38.19 -1.13
CA HIS A 30 -0.59 -37.44 -0.06
C HIS A 30 -1.56 -36.32 0.37
N HIS A 31 -2.14 -36.45 1.56
CA HIS A 31 -3.00 -35.43 2.14
C HIS A 31 -2.14 -34.18 2.36
N ARG A 32 -2.25 -33.19 1.45
CA ARG A 32 -1.89 -31.82 1.80
C ARG A 32 -2.82 -31.41 2.96
N PRO A 33 -2.31 -30.85 4.06
CA PRO A 33 -3.19 -30.32 5.09
C PRO A 33 -4.06 -29.24 4.44
N GLN A 34 -5.37 -29.50 4.33
CA GLN A 34 -6.35 -28.49 3.95
C GLN A 34 -6.47 -27.56 5.15
N TRP A 35 -5.89 -26.38 5.01
CA TRP A 35 -5.98 -25.32 5.99
C TRP A 35 -7.22 -24.48 5.65
N PRO A 36 -8.35 -24.65 6.35
CA PRO A 36 -9.55 -23.87 6.06
C PRO A 36 -9.26 -22.39 6.31
N ILE A 37 -9.55 -21.53 5.33
CA ILE A 37 -9.40 -20.07 5.44
C ILE A 37 -10.76 -19.42 5.25
N LYS A 38 -11.21 -18.62 6.23
CA LYS A 38 -12.46 -17.86 6.15
C LYS A 38 -12.40 -16.83 5.04
N GLN A 39 -13.32 -16.89 4.09
CA GLN A 39 -13.46 -15.88 3.04
C GLN A 39 -14.41 -14.77 3.50
N VAL A 40 -13.92 -13.54 3.50
CA VAL A 40 -14.66 -12.35 3.93
C VAL A 40 -14.99 -11.47 2.73
N THR A 41 -16.28 -11.22 2.56
CA THR A 41 -16.86 -10.35 1.54
C THR A 41 -17.72 -9.28 2.20
N LYS A 42 -18.32 -8.38 1.41
CA LYS A 42 -19.15 -7.29 1.93
C LYS A 42 -20.32 -7.82 2.78
N SER A 43 -20.90 -8.94 2.37
CA SER A 43 -22.04 -9.57 3.05
C SER A 43 -21.76 -10.08 4.48
N ASN A 44 -20.55 -10.53 4.79
CA ASN A 44 -20.17 -11.05 6.12
C ASN A 44 -19.06 -10.24 6.81
N PHE A 45 -18.81 -9.01 6.34
CA PHE A 45 -17.70 -8.18 6.80
C PHE A 45 -17.83 -7.79 8.27
N THR A 46 -19.00 -7.31 8.70
CA THR A 46 -19.24 -6.83 10.07
C THR A 46 -19.01 -7.94 11.10
N ASP A 47 -19.63 -9.09 10.93
CA ASP A 47 -19.48 -10.23 11.85
C ASP A 47 -18.02 -10.74 11.89
N SER A 48 -17.36 -10.74 10.73
CA SER A 48 -15.95 -11.16 10.63
C SER A 48 -14.99 -10.14 11.25
N LEU A 49 -15.35 -8.86 11.31
CA LEU A 49 -14.55 -7.81 11.91
C LEU A 49 -14.52 -7.95 13.44
N ASP A 50 -15.65 -8.25 14.07
CA ASP A 50 -15.74 -8.49 15.51
C ASP A 50 -14.96 -9.75 15.93
N GLU A 51 -15.08 -10.81 15.13
CA GLU A 51 -14.29 -12.04 15.31
C GLU A 51 -12.79 -11.76 15.15
N LEU A 52 -12.40 -11.04 14.11
CA LEU A 52 -11.00 -10.67 13.88
C LEU A 52 -10.43 -9.85 15.03
N ASN A 53 -11.15 -8.85 15.52
CA ASN A 53 -10.72 -8.00 16.64
C ASN A 53 -10.41 -8.84 17.90
N THR A 54 -11.28 -9.82 18.19
CA THR A 54 -11.08 -10.76 19.28
C THR A 54 -9.82 -11.61 19.08
N HIS A 55 -9.57 -12.09 17.86
CA HIS A 55 -8.37 -12.88 17.56
C HIS A 55 -7.09 -12.05 17.57
N ILE A 56 -7.11 -10.82 17.06
CA ILE A 56 -5.96 -9.90 17.10
C ILE A 56 -5.56 -9.62 18.55
N SER A 57 -6.53 -9.32 19.42
CA SER A 57 -6.28 -9.03 20.82
C SER A 57 -5.60 -10.18 21.57
N ASN A 58 -5.97 -11.43 21.23
CA ASN A 58 -5.43 -12.66 21.82
C ASN A 58 -4.20 -13.23 21.07
N SER A 59 -3.73 -12.55 20.03
CA SER A 59 -2.57 -12.98 19.22
C SER A 59 -1.26 -12.40 19.73
N ASP A 60 -0.15 -13.07 19.41
CA ASP A 60 1.20 -12.58 19.67
C ASP A 60 1.71 -11.73 18.50
N PHE A 61 1.34 -12.09 17.27
CA PHE A 61 1.66 -11.34 16.05
C PHE A 61 0.58 -11.54 14.99
N VAL A 62 0.55 -10.66 14.00
CA VAL A 62 -0.37 -10.71 12.85
C VAL A 62 0.43 -10.85 11.58
N ALA A 63 0.13 -11.86 10.77
CA ALA A 63 0.71 -11.99 9.43
C ALA A 63 -0.25 -11.45 8.38
N ILE A 64 0.30 -10.82 7.34
CA ILE A 64 -0.48 -10.33 6.20
C ILE A 64 0.10 -10.79 4.86
N SER A 65 -0.75 -10.92 3.85
CA SER A 65 -0.35 -11.26 2.48
C SER A 65 -1.31 -10.64 1.47
N LEU A 66 -0.78 -10.16 0.34
CA LEU A 66 -1.57 -9.51 -0.71
C LEU A 66 -1.70 -10.40 -1.96
N GLN A 67 -2.85 -10.33 -2.63
CA GLN A 67 -2.99 -10.71 -4.04
C GLN A 67 -3.30 -9.47 -4.88
N ASN A 68 -2.29 -9.05 -5.64
CA ASN A 68 -2.34 -7.87 -6.49
C ASN A 68 -2.64 -8.24 -7.95
N THR A 69 -3.18 -7.29 -8.70
CA THR A 69 -3.40 -7.43 -10.16
C THR A 69 -2.11 -7.39 -10.97
N GLY A 70 -0.98 -7.02 -10.36
CA GLY A 70 0.35 -6.96 -10.96
C GLY A 70 1.39 -6.42 -9.99
N SER A 71 2.64 -6.31 -10.46
CA SER A 71 3.78 -5.84 -9.65
C SER A 71 4.77 -4.93 -10.39
N TYR A 72 4.81 -4.93 -11.71
CA TYR A 72 5.72 -4.10 -12.53
C TYR A 72 5.16 -4.00 -13.95
N SER A 73 5.50 -2.98 -14.74
CA SER A 73 5.05 -2.90 -16.15
C SER A 73 6.09 -3.47 -17.12
N SER A 74 7.37 -3.30 -16.80
CA SER A 74 8.51 -3.82 -17.55
C SER A 74 9.52 -4.52 -16.62
N PRO A 75 10.36 -5.44 -17.13
CA PRO A 75 11.32 -6.18 -16.30
C PRO A 75 12.23 -5.30 -15.45
N TRP A 76 12.66 -4.15 -15.97
CA TRP A 76 13.54 -3.20 -15.27
C TRP A 76 12.84 -2.40 -14.16
N HIS A 77 11.50 -2.35 -14.16
CA HIS A 77 10.72 -1.76 -13.05
C HIS A 77 10.70 -2.66 -11.81
N ARG A 78 11.17 -3.91 -11.90
CA ARG A 78 11.38 -4.76 -10.71
C ARG A 78 12.48 -4.15 -9.85
N ILE A 79 12.44 -4.41 -8.55
CA ILE A 79 13.56 -4.10 -7.66
C ILE A 79 14.74 -4.99 -8.06
N LEU A 80 15.83 -4.35 -8.48
CA LEU A 80 17.06 -4.98 -8.94
C LEU A 80 18.10 -4.97 -7.82
N PRO A 81 19.07 -5.91 -7.82
CA PRO A 81 20.10 -5.98 -6.78
C PRO A 81 20.93 -4.70 -6.66
N PHE A 82 21.00 -3.90 -7.73
CA PHE A 82 21.78 -2.68 -7.76
C PHE A 82 21.00 -1.40 -7.44
N ASP A 83 19.72 -1.52 -7.06
CA ASP A 83 18.91 -0.38 -6.66
C ASP A 83 19.31 0.09 -5.26
N THR A 84 19.45 1.40 -5.09
CA THR A 84 19.42 2.00 -3.75
C THR A 84 18.02 1.84 -3.15
N THR A 85 17.91 2.08 -1.85
CA THR A 85 16.61 2.04 -1.15
C THR A 85 15.61 3.02 -1.72
N GLU A 86 16.07 4.22 -2.06
CA GLU A 86 15.25 5.23 -2.70
C GLU A 86 14.72 4.73 -4.05
N ILE A 87 15.57 4.14 -4.90
CA ILE A 87 15.13 3.58 -6.19
C ILE A 87 14.17 2.40 -6.01
N ALA A 88 14.46 1.51 -5.06
CA ALA A 88 13.58 0.40 -4.74
C ALA A 88 12.19 0.90 -4.29
N TYR A 89 12.15 1.97 -3.49
CA TYR A 89 10.91 2.63 -3.07
C TYR A 89 10.16 3.22 -4.25
N LEU A 90 10.82 3.99 -5.13
CA LEU A 90 10.19 4.61 -6.29
C LEU A 90 9.57 3.56 -7.23
N LYS A 91 10.25 2.43 -7.43
CA LYS A 91 9.71 1.29 -8.19
C LYS A 91 8.51 0.63 -7.51
N ALA A 92 8.55 0.45 -6.19
CA ALA A 92 7.43 -0.07 -5.41
C ALA A 92 6.23 0.90 -5.44
N LYS A 93 6.49 2.21 -5.36
CA LYS A 93 5.49 3.28 -5.48
C LYS A 93 4.82 3.26 -6.85
N TYR A 94 5.60 3.21 -7.92
CA TYR A 94 5.08 3.07 -9.28
C TYR A 94 4.14 1.85 -9.42
N ALA A 95 4.52 0.71 -8.85
CA ALA A 95 3.68 -0.48 -8.86
C ALA A 95 2.38 -0.31 -8.05
N ALA A 96 2.48 0.22 -6.83
CA ALA A 96 1.33 0.40 -5.92
C ALA A 96 0.28 1.38 -6.45
N GLU A 97 0.71 2.41 -7.18
CA GLU A 97 -0.19 3.41 -7.78
C GLU A 97 -0.89 2.87 -9.04
N ARG A 98 -0.27 1.94 -9.76
CA ARG A 98 -0.77 1.44 -11.04
C ARG A 98 -1.61 0.16 -10.93
N PHE A 99 -1.27 -0.73 -9.99
CA PHE A 99 -1.96 -2.00 -9.77
C PHE A 99 -2.90 -1.93 -8.56
N GLN A 100 -3.74 -2.96 -8.41
CA GLN A 100 -4.79 -3.01 -7.39
C GLN A 100 -4.66 -4.25 -6.53
N ILE A 101 -5.07 -4.15 -5.27
CA ILE A 101 -5.23 -5.28 -4.34
C ILE A 101 -6.63 -5.86 -4.53
N LEU A 102 -6.74 -7.15 -4.90
CA LEU A 102 -8.03 -7.86 -4.99
C LEU A 102 -8.31 -8.74 -3.78
N GLN A 103 -7.26 -9.16 -3.07
CA GLN A 103 -7.38 -9.90 -1.82
C GLN A 103 -6.30 -9.45 -0.85
N LEU A 104 -6.69 -9.25 0.40
CA LEU A 104 -5.75 -9.08 1.51
C LEU A 104 -6.04 -10.14 2.55
N ALA A 105 -5.08 -11.01 2.80
CA ALA A 105 -5.16 -12.05 3.81
C ALA A 105 -4.56 -11.55 5.12
N VAL A 106 -5.29 -11.69 6.22
CA VAL A 106 -4.84 -11.36 7.59
C VAL A 106 -4.95 -12.61 8.43
N CYS A 107 -3.92 -12.92 9.20
CA CYS A 107 -3.95 -14.06 10.10
C CYS A 107 -3.28 -13.72 11.43
N PRO A 108 -4.05 -13.57 12.51
CA PRO A 108 -3.52 -13.52 13.86
C PRO A 108 -2.98 -14.89 14.27
N PHE A 109 -1.81 -14.89 14.92
CA PHE A 109 -1.14 -16.09 15.43
C PHE A 109 -0.91 -16.00 16.93
N SER A 110 -1.17 -17.10 17.64
CA SER A 110 -0.81 -17.27 19.05
C SER A 110 0.11 -18.48 19.20
N VAL A 111 1.21 -18.31 19.90
CA VAL A 111 2.16 -19.34 20.29
C VAL A 111 1.67 -19.98 21.58
N ARG A 112 1.36 -21.27 21.53
CA ARG A 112 0.93 -22.05 22.71
C ARG A 112 2.11 -22.85 23.28
N ALA A 113 1.95 -23.28 24.54
CA ALA A 113 2.87 -24.24 25.16
C ALA A 113 3.01 -25.49 24.27
N SER A 114 4.23 -26.02 24.17
CA SER A 114 4.61 -27.16 23.32
C SER A 114 4.87 -26.86 21.83
N ASN A 115 5.32 -25.64 21.47
CA ASN A 115 5.64 -25.24 20.08
C ASN A 115 4.48 -25.38 19.09
N LYS A 116 3.24 -25.23 19.58
CA LYS A 116 2.03 -25.29 18.77
C LYS A 116 1.60 -23.86 18.41
N LEU A 117 1.49 -23.57 17.12
CA LEU A 117 0.98 -22.29 16.64
C LEU A 117 -0.51 -22.40 16.37
N GLN A 118 -1.28 -21.54 17.00
CA GLN A 118 -2.68 -21.36 16.70
C GLN A 118 -2.83 -20.25 15.66
N ALA A 119 -3.51 -20.54 14.56
CA ALA A 119 -3.70 -19.61 13.44
C ALA A 119 -5.18 -19.35 13.17
N HIS A 120 -5.52 -18.10 12.84
CA HIS A 120 -6.88 -17.66 12.50
C HIS A 120 -6.89 -16.92 11.16
N PRO A 121 -6.87 -17.60 10.00
CA PRO A 121 -6.66 -16.94 8.71
C PRO A 121 -7.96 -16.39 8.09
N PHE A 122 -7.94 -15.13 7.66
CA PHE A 122 -9.04 -14.44 6.99
C PHE A 122 -8.58 -13.93 5.62
N ASN A 123 -9.33 -14.22 4.57
CA ASN A 123 -9.12 -13.65 3.23
C ASN A 123 -10.18 -12.59 2.94
N PHE A 124 -9.80 -11.32 2.92
CA PHE A 124 -10.72 -10.23 2.57
C PHE A 124 -10.69 -9.99 1.06
N HIS A 125 -11.83 -10.17 0.39
CA HIS A 125 -11.98 -9.84 -1.02
C HIS A 125 -12.26 -8.35 -1.18
N LEU A 126 -11.41 -7.64 -1.91
CA LEU A 126 -11.44 -6.19 -2.02
C LEU A 126 -11.82 -5.76 -3.43
N PHE A 127 -12.72 -4.78 -3.53
CA PHE A 127 -13.05 -4.16 -4.79
C PHE A 127 -13.49 -2.72 -4.55
N GLN A 128 -12.63 -1.77 -4.94
CA GLN A 128 -12.86 -0.34 -4.72
C GLN A 128 -14.02 0.13 -5.61
N ARG A 129 -15.11 0.59 -4.98
CA ARG A 129 -16.28 1.17 -5.66
C ARG A 129 -16.56 2.55 -5.10
N ASP A 130 -17.09 3.43 -5.95
CA ASP A 130 -17.76 4.65 -5.48
C ASP A 130 -19.14 4.31 -4.93
N GLU A 131 -19.17 3.73 -3.72
CA GLU A 131 -20.42 3.35 -3.02
C GLU A 131 -21.30 4.58 -2.70
N LEU A 132 -20.70 5.77 -2.68
CA LEU A 132 -21.36 7.00 -2.23
C LEU A 132 -21.75 7.92 -3.39
N LYS A 133 -21.43 7.53 -4.63
CA LYS A 133 -21.62 8.35 -5.84
C LYS A 133 -21.10 9.78 -5.63
N ILE A 134 -19.97 9.90 -4.93
CA ILE A 134 -19.39 11.19 -4.54
C ILE A 134 -18.90 11.95 -5.78
N GLY A 135 -18.82 11.29 -6.94
CA GLY A 135 -18.17 11.87 -8.12
C GLY A 135 -16.65 11.90 -7.93
N ALA A 136 -16.14 11.09 -7.00
CA ALA A 136 -14.72 10.85 -6.76
C ALA A 136 -14.08 10.22 -8.03
N PRO A 137 -12.76 10.40 -8.26
CA PRO A 137 -12.15 10.21 -9.57
C PRO A 137 -12.38 8.80 -10.13
N CYS A 138 -12.48 8.70 -11.46
CA CYS A 138 -12.55 7.41 -12.17
C CYS A 138 -11.40 6.50 -11.70
N TYR A 139 -11.72 5.49 -10.88
CA TYR A 139 -10.74 4.52 -10.42
C TYR A 139 -10.30 3.64 -11.58
N SER A 140 -9.12 3.93 -12.15
CA SER A 140 -8.48 3.08 -13.14
C SER A 140 -7.32 2.32 -12.50
N PHE A 141 -7.20 1.04 -12.79
CA PHE A 141 -6.05 0.23 -12.41
C PHE A 141 -5.64 -0.67 -13.58
N SER A 142 -4.39 -1.10 -13.57
CA SER A 142 -3.84 -2.04 -14.56
C SER A 142 -3.92 -3.47 -14.04
N CYS A 143 -3.92 -4.43 -14.98
CA CYS A 143 -3.84 -5.85 -14.69
C CYS A 143 -2.76 -6.51 -15.54
N GLN A 144 -1.94 -7.35 -14.92
CA GLN A 144 -1.03 -8.25 -15.62
C GLN A 144 -1.71 -9.61 -15.83
N PRO A 145 -1.78 -10.11 -17.07
CA PRO A 145 -2.42 -11.40 -17.36
C PRO A 145 -1.84 -12.57 -16.56
N SER A 146 -0.52 -12.59 -16.30
CA SER A 146 0.14 -13.63 -15.53
C SER A 146 -0.33 -13.70 -14.07
N TYR A 147 -0.55 -12.54 -13.43
CA TYR A 147 -1.07 -12.45 -12.06
C TYR A 147 -2.53 -12.89 -11.99
N LEU A 148 -3.37 -12.44 -12.93
CA LEU A 148 -4.77 -12.88 -13.01
C LEU A 148 -4.85 -14.40 -13.25
N ALA A 149 -4.05 -14.93 -14.17
CA ALA A 149 -4.00 -16.36 -14.44
C ALA A 149 -3.49 -17.17 -13.24
N SER A 150 -2.55 -16.63 -12.45
CA SER A 150 -2.08 -17.27 -11.22
C SER A 150 -3.18 -17.33 -10.16
N MET A 151 -3.89 -16.22 -9.94
CA MET A 151 -5.04 -16.18 -9.03
C MET A 151 -6.13 -17.17 -9.48
N ALA A 152 -6.44 -17.23 -10.78
CA ALA A 152 -7.40 -18.19 -11.33
C ALA A 152 -6.98 -19.66 -11.10
N ARG A 153 -5.68 -19.96 -11.24
CA ARG A 153 -5.12 -21.30 -10.94
C ARG A 153 -5.19 -21.68 -9.47
N GLU A 154 -5.27 -20.69 -8.58
CA GLU A 154 -5.50 -20.86 -7.16
C GLU A 154 -6.99 -20.77 -6.78
N ASP A 155 -7.91 -20.98 -7.74
CA ASP A 155 -9.37 -20.95 -7.54
C ASP A 155 -9.90 -19.60 -6.99
N PHE A 156 -9.21 -18.50 -7.26
CA PHE A 156 -9.69 -17.16 -6.91
C PHE A 156 -10.99 -16.82 -7.66
N ASP A 157 -12.00 -16.42 -6.90
CA ASP A 157 -13.33 -16.10 -7.44
C ASP A 157 -13.45 -14.61 -7.80
N PHE A 158 -13.13 -14.29 -9.06
CA PHE A 158 -13.24 -12.93 -9.59
C PHE A 158 -14.67 -12.40 -9.59
N ASN A 159 -15.67 -13.25 -9.82
CA ASN A 159 -17.07 -12.83 -9.82
C ASN A 159 -17.47 -12.38 -8.42
N ARG A 160 -17.17 -13.20 -7.40
CA ARG A 160 -17.46 -12.86 -6.01
C ARG A 160 -16.70 -11.61 -5.57
N CYS A 161 -15.44 -11.44 -5.96
CA CYS A 161 -14.67 -10.21 -5.72
C CYS A 161 -15.36 -8.99 -6.36
N ILE A 162 -15.80 -9.07 -7.62
CA ILE A 162 -16.40 -7.94 -8.33
C ILE A 162 -17.82 -7.61 -7.84
N TYR A 163 -18.64 -8.61 -7.53
CA TYR A 163 -20.03 -8.41 -7.09
C TYR A 163 -20.15 -8.11 -5.59
N ASP A 164 -19.37 -8.82 -4.76
CA ASP A 164 -19.49 -8.79 -3.28
C ASP A 164 -18.16 -8.39 -2.60
N GLY A 165 -17.17 -7.88 -3.33
CA GLY A 165 -15.93 -7.34 -2.73
C GLY A 165 -16.19 -6.15 -1.82
N ILE A 166 -15.38 -6.03 -0.78
CA ILE A 166 -15.42 -4.96 0.22
C ILE A 166 -14.80 -3.71 -0.40
N SER A 167 -15.53 -2.60 -0.38
CA SER A 167 -15.00 -1.30 -0.78
C SER A 167 -14.16 -0.67 0.35
N TYR A 168 -13.42 0.36 0.03
CA TYR A 168 -12.61 1.09 1.00
C TYR A 168 -12.31 2.50 0.48
N LEU A 169 -12.04 3.40 1.41
CA LEU A 169 -11.34 4.66 1.14
C LEU A 169 -10.01 4.67 1.89
N SER A 170 -9.08 5.52 1.49
CA SER A 170 -7.94 5.90 2.32
C SER A 170 -8.32 6.97 3.34
N ARG A 171 -7.49 7.22 4.38
CA ARG A 171 -7.71 8.32 5.34
C ARG A 171 -7.78 9.67 4.62
N ALA A 172 -6.91 9.88 3.63
CA ALA A 172 -6.92 11.09 2.80
C ALA A 172 -8.21 11.23 1.97
N GLN A 173 -8.70 10.14 1.37
CA GLN A 173 -9.96 10.15 0.62
C GLN A 173 -11.17 10.37 1.51
N GLU A 174 -11.21 9.77 2.71
CA GLU A 174 -12.28 10.05 3.68
C GLU A 174 -12.27 11.52 4.10
N ALA A 175 -11.11 12.08 4.45
CA ALA A 175 -10.99 13.48 4.83
C ALA A 175 -11.47 14.42 3.71
N ALA A 176 -11.13 14.13 2.45
CA ALA A 176 -11.63 14.88 1.30
C ALA A 176 -13.14 14.70 1.08
N ALA A 177 -13.65 13.48 1.27
CA ALA A 177 -15.07 13.15 1.12
C ALA A 177 -15.96 13.84 2.18
N LYS A 178 -15.46 14.07 3.39
CA LYS A 178 -16.20 14.80 4.45
C LYS A 178 -16.69 16.18 4.00
N HIS A 179 -15.97 16.85 3.10
CA HIS A 179 -16.39 18.15 2.56
C HIS A 179 -17.44 18.06 1.44
N GLN A 180 -17.52 16.91 0.75
CA GLN A 180 -18.36 16.69 -0.44
C GLN A 180 -19.67 15.97 -0.10
N ILE A 181 -19.67 15.13 0.93
CA ILE A 181 -20.87 14.53 1.50
C ILE A 181 -21.66 15.68 2.13
N GLY A 182 -22.74 16.10 1.46
CA GLY A 182 -23.56 17.26 1.82
C GLY A 182 -24.38 17.13 3.12
N ASN A 183 -23.82 16.50 4.14
CA ASN A 183 -24.45 16.27 5.42
C ASN A 183 -24.19 17.43 6.38
N PRO A 184 -25.13 17.69 7.32
CA PRO A 184 -24.97 18.72 8.34
C PRO A 184 -23.82 18.37 9.28
N VAL A 185 -22.64 18.93 9.02
CA VAL A 185 -21.49 18.80 9.92
C VAL A 185 -21.53 19.93 10.93
N SER A 186 -21.51 19.58 12.22
CA SER A 186 -21.17 20.52 13.28
C SER A 186 -19.66 20.72 13.26
N SER A 187 -19.19 21.86 12.76
CA SER A 187 -17.75 22.17 12.77
C SER A 187 -17.27 22.33 14.22
N THR A 188 -16.57 21.32 14.73
CA THR A 188 -15.83 21.38 16.01
C THR A 188 -14.57 22.25 15.87
N TYR A 189 -14.03 22.35 14.66
CA TYR A 189 -12.81 23.11 14.35
C TYR A 189 -13.14 24.46 13.69
N VAL A 190 -13.38 25.47 14.51
CA VAL A 190 -13.17 26.86 14.07
C VAL A 190 -11.70 27.13 14.29
N ALA A 191 -10.86 26.91 13.27
CA ALA A 191 -9.52 27.48 13.28
C ALA A 191 -9.68 28.99 13.53
N GLN A 192 -9.14 29.49 14.65
CA GLN A 192 -9.20 30.90 14.96
C GLN A 192 -8.52 31.65 13.82
N SER A 193 -9.31 32.30 12.96
CA SER A 193 -8.76 33.14 11.91
C SER A 193 -8.06 34.31 12.60
N SER A 194 -6.73 34.34 12.53
CA SER A 194 -5.90 35.45 13.00
C SER A 194 -6.03 36.71 12.13
N SER A 195 -6.85 36.67 11.07
CA SER A 195 -7.10 37.80 10.18
C SER A 195 -8.06 38.82 10.80
N SER A 196 -7.70 40.10 10.79
CA SER A 196 -8.59 41.21 11.14
C SER A 196 -9.88 41.17 10.29
N ARG A 197 -11.04 41.30 10.94
CA ARG A 197 -12.35 41.36 10.27
C ARG A 197 -12.39 42.53 9.30
N SER A 198 -12.81 42.26 8.06
CA SER A 198 -13.03 43.32 7.07
C SER A 198 -14.29 44.13 7.41
N VAL A 199 -14.46 45.30 6.80
CA VAL A 199 -15.71 46.07 6.91
C VAL A 199 -16.90 45.26 6.40
N ALA A 200 -16.71 44.50 5.31
CA ALA A 200 -17.74 43.62 4.75
C ALA A 200 -18.11 42.47 5.71
N ASP A 201 -17.12 41.91 6.42
CA ASP A 201 -17.35 40.86 7.41
C ASP A 201 -18.23 41.38 8.55
N ASN A 202 -17.93 42.58 9.06
CA ASN A 202 -18.70 43.17 10.16
C ASN A 202 -20.15 43.45 9.74
N VAL A 203 -20.37 43.97 8.53
CA VAL A 203 -21.72 44.21 8.00
C VAL A 203 -22.49 42.89 7.83
N PHE A 204 -21.82 41.85 7.32
CA PHE A 204 -22.40 40.53 7.17
C PHE A 204 -22.77 39.92 8.53
N VAL A 205 -21.83 39.92 9.49
CA VAL A 205 -22.05 39.38 10.84
C VAL A 205 -23.18 40.10 11.55
N GLU A 206 -23.24 41.44 11.53
CA GLU A 206 -24.32 42.18 12.18
C GLU A 206 -25.70 41.93 11.52
N ARG A 207 -25.74 41.78 10.19
CA ARG A 207 -26.96 41.40 9.47
C ARG A 207 -27.45 40.02 9.90
N VAL A 208 -26.56 39.02 9.90
CA VAL A 208 -26.90 37.64 10.26
C VAL A 208 -27.30 37.57 11.74
N LYS A 209 -26.54 38.23 12.62
CA LYS A 209 -26.82 38.34 14.06
C LYS A 209 -28.21 38.92 14.32
N SER A 210 -28.56 40.02 13.65
CA SER A 210 -29.89 40.59 13.77
C SER A 210 -30.96 39.59 13.33
N ARG A 211 -30.79 38.95 12.17
CA ARG A 211 -31.74 37.97 11.63
C ARG A 211 -31.94 36.76 12.58
N VAL A 212 -30.87 36.16 13.07
CA VAL A 212 -30.91 35.04 14.02
C VAL A 212 -31.55 35.45 15.34
N GLY A 213 -31.20 36.62 15.88
CA GLY A 213 -31.81 37.13 17.11
C GLY A 213 -33.34 37.31 17.00
N HIS A 214 -33.82 37.92 15.91
CA HIS A 214 -35.24 38.10 15.67
C HIS A 214 -35.98 36.76 15.56
N TRP A 215 -35.38 35.77 14.91
CA TRP A 215 -35.94 34.43 14.78
C TRP A 215 -36.03 33.69 16.11
N ILE A 216 -34.97 33.70 16.93
CA ILE A 216 -35.00 33.09 18.27
C ILE A 216 -36.11 33.72 19.12
N SER A 217 -36.22 35.06 19.09
CA SER A 217 -37.29 35.77 19.80
C SER A 217 -38.68 35.45 19.24
N ALA A 218 -38.81 35.11 17.96
CA ALA A 218 -40.08 34.65 17.38
C ALA A 218 -40.43 33.23 17.84
N CYS A 219 -39.47 32.29 17.86
CA CYS A 219 -39.66 30.94 18.36
C CYS A 219 -40.06 30.91 19.85
N LYS A 220 -39.45 31.74 20.70
CA LYS A 220 -39.82 31.83 22.12
C LYS A 220 -41.22 32.43 22.36
N ARG A 221 -41.76 33.20 21.40
CA ARG A 221 -43.08 33.82 21.52
C ARG A 221 -44.22 32.88 21.12
N SER A 222 -43.96 31.85 20.31
CA SER A 222 -45.00 30.88 19.92
C SER A 222 -45.39 29.93 21.07
N ASP A 223 -44.53 29.72 22.07
CA ASP A 223 -44.86 28.91 23.26
C ASP A 223 -45.82 29.61 24.24
N MET A 224 -46.06 30.91 24.08
CA MET A 224 -46.71 31.73 25.10
C MET A 224 -48.15 32.17 24.77
N LYS A 225 -48.66 32.07 23.52
CA LYS A 225 -50.03 32.52 23.17
C LYS A 225 -50.70 31.78 22.00
N SER A 226 -52.00 31.54 22.16
CA SER A 226 -52.94 30.88 21.24
C SER A 226 -53.53 31.78 20.15
N ASP A 227 -52.73 32.60 19.46
CA ASP A 227 -53.26 33.51 18.42
C ASP A 227 -52.85 33.11 16.99
N ASP A 228 -53.90 32.98 16.16
CA ASP A 228 -53.98 32.81 14.71
C ASP A 228 -52.91 31.94 14.02
N ALA A 229 -53.31 30.70 13.73
CA ALA A 229 -52.58 29.75 12.90
C ALA A 229 -52.08 30.35 11.56
N LEU A 230 -52.81 31.33 11.01
CA LEU A 230 -52.48 32.03 9.77
C LEU A 230 -51.28 32.98 9.94
N VAL A 231 -51.21 33.72 11.05
CA VAL A 231 -50.09 34.63 11.38
C VAL A 231 -48.85 33.83 11.73
N ASN A 232 -49.00 32.71 12.44
CA ASN A 232 -47.89 31.79 12.71
C ASN A 232 -47.39 31.10 11.42
N SER A 233 -48.27 30.74 10.49
CA SER A 233 -47.89 30.18 9.19
C SER A 233 -47.15 31.20 8.31
N LEU A 234 -47.63 32.44 8.26
CA LEU A 234 -46.94 33.54 7.55
C LEU A 234 -45.60 33.89 8.18
N ARG A 235 -45.48 33.88 9.52
CA ARG A 235 -44.19 34.08 10.21
C ARG A 235 -43.22 32.93 9.95
N LYS A 236 -43.68 31.67 9.95
CA LYS A 236 -42.86 30.51 9.55
C LYS A 236 -42.35 30.67 8.11
N LEU A 237 -43.23 31.11 7.19
CA LEU A 237 -42.90 31.31 5.78
C LEU A 237 -41.90 32.47 5.53
N ILE A 238 -42.05 33.59 6.26
CA ILE A 238 -41.23 34.80 6.09
C ILE A 238 -39.87 34.66 6.80
N LEU A 239 -39.83 33.99 7.95
CA LEU A 239 -38.56 33.77 8.68
C LEU A 239 -37.76 32.58 8.13
N GLY A 240 -38.31 31.77 7.23
CA GLY A 240 -37.65 30.58 6.71
C GLY A 240 -37.39 29.53 7.79
N GLY A 241 -38.37 29.35 8.68
CA GLY A 241 -38.30 28.40 9.78
C GLY A 241 -38.51 26.97 9.28
N ASP A 242 -37.43 26.31 8.88
CA ASP A 242 -37.42 24.88 8.59
C ASP A 242 -37.35 24.09 9.90
N GLU A 243 -37.81 22.84 9.91
CA GLU A 243 -37.63 21.94 11.06
C GLU A 243 -36.48 20.96 10.77
N TYR A 244 -35.59 20.79 11.75
CA TYR A 244 -34.56 19.75 11.75
C TYR A 244 -34.98 18.67 12.75
N GLY A 245 -35.59 17.60 12.25
CA GLY A 245 -36.32 16.67 13.11
C GLY A 245 -37.50 17.39 13.78
N SER A 246 -37.50 17.45 15.11
CA SER A 246 -38.47 18.19 15.92
C SER A 246 -38.04 19.61 16.30
N ARG A 247 -36.82 20.04 15.92
CA ARG A 247 -36.22 21.29 16.39
C ARG A 247 -36.41 22.44 15.38
N PRO A 248 -36.75 23.65 15.82
CA PRO A 248 -36.80 24.81 14.94
C PRO A 248 -35.42 25.11 14.34
N SER A 249 -35.36 25.38 13.04
CA SER A 249 -34.14 25.73 12.34
C SER A 249 -34.32 26.86 11.33
N MET A 250 -33.24 27.54 10.96
CA MET A 250 -33.19 28.53 9.88
C MET A 250 -31.97 28.30 9.00
N ASN A 251 -32.10 28.42 7.68
CA ASN A 251 -30.96 28.43 6.76
C ASN A 251 -30.46 29.86 6.51
N ILE A 252 -29.13 30.02 6.49
CA ILE A 252 -28.41 31.24 6.16
C ILE A 252 -27.59 30.96 4.91
N ASP A 253 -27.89 31.67 3.83
CA ASP A 253 -27.11 31.56 2.60
C ASP A 253 -25.72 32.17 2.79
N VAL A 254 -24.68 31.42 2.42
CA VAL A 254 -23.29 31.87 2.50
C VAL A 254 -22.59 31.66 1.15
N CYS A 255 -21.69 32.58 0.82
CA CYS A 255 -21.00 32.62 -0.47
C CYS A 255 -19.52 32.20 -0.38
N SER A 256 -18.99 31.98 0.84
CA SER A 256 -17.60 31.59 1.04
C SER A 256 -17.38 30.84 2.36
N GLU A 257 -16.31 30.06 2.44
CA GLU A 257 -15.89 29.36 3.66
C GLU A 257 -15.58 30.34 4.81
N ARG A 258 -15.07 31.53 4.49
CA ARG A 258 -14.91 32.62 5.46
C ARG A 258 -16.24 33.05 6.08
N GLN A 259 -17.31 33.16 5.28
CA GLN A 259 -18.63 33.48 5.81
C GLN A 259 -19.21 32.36 6.67
N VAL A 260 -18.96 31.08 6.32
CA VAL A 260 -19.29 29.95 7.19
C VAL A 260 -18.64 30.12 8.56
N GLN A 261 -17.31 30.35 8.60
CA GLN A 261 -16.56 30.53 9.84
C GLN A 261 -17.10 31.69 10.69
N LEU A 262 -17.40 32.83 10.06
CA LEU A 262 -17.97 34.00 10.75
C LEU A 262 -19.34 33.72 11.38
N VAL A 263 -20.21 32.95 10.70
CA VAL A 263 -21.51 32.55 11.27
C VAL A 263 -21.30 31.62 12.45
N PHE A 264 -20.42 30.62 12.32
CA PHE A 264 -20.10 29.69 13.42
C PHE A 264 -19.56 30.40 14.66
N GLU A 265 -18.60 31.31 14.48
CA GLU A 265 -18.02 32.10 15.57
C GLU A 265 -19.08 32.99 16.25
N MET A 266 -19.92 33.66 15.45
CA MET A 266 -20.99 34.52 15.96
C MET A 266 -22.04 33.73 16.75
N VAL A 267 -22.46 32.58 16.24
CA VAL A 267 -23.48 31.75 16.91
C VAL A 267 -22.94 31.17 18.21
N LYS A 268 -21.75 30.54 18.18
CA LYS A 268 -21.13 29.90 19.35
C LYS A 268 -20.82 30.90 20.48
N SER A 269 -20.45 32.14 20.15
CA SER A 269 -20.12 33.16 21.16
C SER A 269 -21.33 33.81 21.82
N ARG A 270 -22.49 33.81 21.18
CA ARG A 270 -23.65 34.61 21.59
C ARG A 270 -24.88 33.81 21.99
N TYR A 271 -25.03 32.59 21.49
CA TYR A 271 -26.20 31.77 21.71
C TYR A 271 -25.80 30.40 22.24
N GLU A 272 -26.06 30.16 23.54
CA GLU A 272 -25.67 28.91 24.19
C GLU A 272 -26.47 27.70 23.67
N ASN A 273 -27.77 27.87 23.41
CA ASN A 273 -28.71 26.83 23.00
C ASN A 273 -28.96 26.77 21.49
N VAL A 274 -27.92 27.05 20.69
CA VAL A 274 -28.06 27.11 19.24
C VAL A 274 -26.88 26.42 18.58
N VAL A 275 -27.17 25.44 17.71
CA VAL A 275 -26.15 24.64 17.01
C VAL A 275 -26.12 25.03 15.53
N PRO A 276 -24.99 25.59 15.03
CA PRO A 276 -24.79 25.83 13.61
C PRO A 276 -24.32 24.55 12.89
N LEU A 277 -24.91 24.28 11.72
CA LEU A 277 -24.66 23.11 10.88
C LEU A 277 -24.39 23.56 9.44
N THR A 278 -23.36 23.04 8.80
CA THR A 278 -23.07 23.36 7.39
C THR A 278 -23.85 22.44 6.47
N ILE A 279 -24.60 22.99 5.53
CA ILE A 279 -25.30 22.26 4.47
C ILE A 279 -24.59 22.53 3.16
N SER A 280 -23.95 21.50 2.60
CA SER A 280 -23.36 21.55 1.27
C SER A 280 -24.43 21.33 0.21
N ALA A 281 -24.54 22.24 -0.76
CA ALA A 281 -25.46 22.07 -1.88
C ALA A 281 -25.02 20.91 -2.78
N LYS A 282 -25.94 19.99 -3.11
CA LYS A 282 -25.68 18.92 -4.08
C LYS A 282 -25.26 19.52 -5.42
N GLY A 283 -24.04 19.25 -5.88
CA GLY A 283 -23.54 19.70 -7.20
C GLY A 283 -22.68 20.97 -7.21
N GLY A 284 -22.04 21.35 -6.10
CA GLY A 284 -21.06 22.45 -6.09
C GLY A 284 -21.66 23.87 -6.05
N GLY A 285 -22.92 24.00 -5.67
CA GLY A 285 -23.58 25.30 -5.45
C GLY A 285 -23.18 25.97 -4.12
N THR A 286 -23.73 27.16 -3.86
CA THR A 286 -23.52 27.94 -2.61
C THR A 286 -23.83 27.11 -1.37
N GLN A 287 -22.85 27.00 -0.47
CA GLN A 287 -23.02 26.41 0.86
C GLN A 287 -24.05 27.24 1.65
N SER A 288 -24.79 26.60 2.55
CA SER A 288 -25.67 27.31 3.49
C SER A 288 -25.38 26.85 4.92
N VAL A 289 -25.58 27.73 5.89
CA VAL A 289 -25.44 27.39 7.31
C VAL A 289 -26.84 27.29 7.91
N ARG A 290 -27.21 26.11 8.38
CA ARG A 290 -28.44 25.89 9.15
C ARG A 290 -28.17 26.13 10.62
N VAL A 291 -29.00 26.94 11.24
CA VAL A 291 -28.94 27.26 12.67
C VAL A 291 -30.11 26.56 13.34
N VAL A 292 -29.84 25.65 14.27
CA VAL A 292 -30.85 24.85 14.98
C VAL A 292 -30.97 25.34 16.42
N LEU A 293 -32.20 25.64 16.85
CA LEU A 293 -32.49 26.07 18.22
C LEU A 293 -32.82 24.85 19.08
N THR A 294 -32.17 24.75 20.24
CA THR A 294 -32.37 23.68 21.21
C THR A 294 -33.17 24.20 22.42
N SER A 295 -33.94 23.32 23.07
CA SER A 295 -34.79 23.72 24.19
C SER A 295 -33.99 24.02 25.47
N SER A 296 -32.88 23.30 25.66
CA SER A 296 -31.99 23.44 26.80
C SER A 296 -30.55 23.13 26.41
N LYS A 297 -29.64 23.24 27.39
CA LYS A 297 -28.24 22.84 27.23
C LYS A 297 -28.11 21.33 27.08
N GLU A 298 -28.91 20.57 27.81
CA GLU A 298 -28.96 19.10 27.71
C GLU A 298 -29.43 18.66 26.31
N ASP A 299 -30.46 19.32 25.76
CA ASP A 299 -30.93 19.06 24.38
C ASP A 299 -29.86 19.40 23.33
N ARG A 300 -29.02 20.41 23.61
CA ARG A 300 -27.89 20.77 22.76
C ARG A 300 -26.81 19.69 22.77
N ASP A 301 -26.42 19.26 23.96
CA ASP A 301 -25.38 18.25 24.11
C ASP A 301 -25.84 16.90 23.50
N LEU A 302 -27.14 16.56 23.62
CA LEU A 302 -27.76 15.43 22.92
C LEU A 302 -27.73 15.58 21.39
N LEU A 303 -28.08 16.75 20.85
CA LEU A 303 -28.02 16.99 19.41
C LEU A 303 -26.58 16.90 18.87
N GLU A 304 -25.60 17.41 19.61
CA GLU A 304 -24.19 17.30 19.24
C GLU A 304 -23.70 15.84 19.27
N GLU A 305 -24.13 15.06 20.26
CA GLU A 305 -23.85 13.62 20.34
C GLU A 305 -24.51 12.84 19.19
N ASP A 306 -25.79 13.12 18.88
CA ASP A 306 -26.50 12.52 17.74
C ASP A 306 -25.78 12.81 16.42
N LEU A 307 -25.34 14.05 16.20
CA LEU A 307 -24.61 14.44 15.00
C LEU A 307 -23.27 13.73 14.91
N LYS A 308 -22.55 13.61 16.03
CA LYS A 308 -21.28 12.88 16.10
C LYS A 308 -21.48 11.40 15.82
N ASN A 309 -22.49 10.77 16.43
CA ASN A 309 -22.82 9.36 16.20
C ASN A 309 -23.21 9.12 14.74
N MET A 310 -23.99 10.02 14.13
CA MET A 310 -24.34 9.95 12.71
C MET A 310 -23.11 10.09 11.80
N GLU A 311 -22.19 11.00 12.13
CA GLU A 311 -20.91 11.15 11.40
C GLU A 311 -20.05 9.89 11.54
N GLU A 312 -19.94 9.32 12.74
CA GLU A 312 -19.17 8.11 13.01
C GLU A 312 -19.75 6.90 12.29
N GLU A 313 -21.06 6.69 12.36
CA GLU A 313 -21.75 5.59 11.65
C GLU A 313 -21.60 5.71 10.14
N GLN A 314 -21.65 6.93 9.61
CA GLN A 314 -21.38 7.15 8.20
C GLN A 314 -19.91 6.88 7.88
N SER A 315 -18.98 7.43 8.66
CA SER A 315 -17.54 7.20 8.53
C SER A 315 -17.25 5.71 8.46
N LYS A 316 -17.75 4.90 9.41
CA LYS A 316 -17.63 3.42 9.41
C LYS A 316 -18.14 2.78 8.11
N ARG A 317 -19.29 3.22 7.59
CA ARG A 317 -19.83 2.72 6.31
C ARG A 317 -18.91 3.02 5.13
N VAL A 318 -18.18 4.14 5.18
CA VAL A 318 -17.29 4.59 4.10
C VAL A 318 -15.89 3.99 4.22
N ARG A 319 -15.39 3.76 5.44
CA ARG A 319 -14.05 3.18 5.69
C ARG A 319 -13.91 1.82 5.02
N GLY A 320 -14.95 1.00 5.12
CA GLY A 320 -14.98 -0.35 4.58
C GLY A 320 -13.81 -1.18 5.09
N PHE A 321 -13.02 -1.77 4.19
CA PHE A 321 -11.87 -2.60 4.58
C PHE A 321 -10.81 -1.84 5.40
N ARG A 322 -10.73 -0.50 5.33
CA ARG A 322 -9.78 0.28 6.14
C ARG A 322 -9.94 0.02 7.64
N GLU A 323 -11.13 -0.36 8.14
CA GLU A 323 -11.34 -0.74 9.54
C GLU A 323 -10.40 -1.88 9.99
N VAL A 324 -10.11 -2.85 9.10
CA VAL A 324 -9.16 -3.94 9.41
C VAL A 324 -7.75 -3.38 9.61
N ILE A 325 -7.34 -2.39 8.82
CA ILE A 325 -6.05 -1.72 8.96
C ILE A 325 -5.99 -0.93 10.27
N GLU A 326 -7.08 -0.25 10.65
CA GLU A 326 -7.17 0.48 11.92
C GLU A 326 -7.11 -0.48 13.12
N LEU A 327 -7.74 -1.67 13.04
CA LEU A 327 -7.62 -2.69 14.08
C LEU A 327 -6.19 -3.20 14.25
N ILE A 328 -5.51 -3.51 13.15
CA ILE A 328 -4.10 -3.95 13.19
C ILE A 328 -3.22 -2.85 13.76
N SER A 329 -3.39 -1.60 13.30
CA SER A 329 -2.68 -0.43 13.80
C SER A 329 -2.91 -0.23 15.31
N THR A 330 -4.16 -0.21 15.76
CA THR A 330 -4.51 0.00 17.17
C THR A 330 -4.00 -1.12 18.08
N SER A 331 -3.91 -2.35 17.58
CA SER A 331 -3.41 -3.48 18.36
C SER A 331 -1.93 -3.38 18.74
N GLN A 332 -1.14 -2.61 17.97
CA GLN A 332 0.31 -2.46 18.12
C GLN A 332 1.05 -3.82 18.13
N LYS A 333 0.44 -4.88 17.59
CA LYS A 333 1.06 -6.21 17.47
C LYS A 333 2.09 -6.20 16.34
N PRO A 334 3.17 -7.00 16.44
CA PRO A 334 4.11 -7.20 15.35
C PRO A 334 3.41 -7.68 14.07
N VAL A 335 3.67 -7.02 12.95
CA VAL A 335 3.13 -7.36 11.64
C VAL A 335 4.18 -8.10 10.81
N VAL A 336 3.90 -9.36 10.46
CA VAL A 336 4.82 -10.24 9.75
C VAL A 336 4.45 -10.31 8.27
N VAL A 337 5.44 -10.09 7.40
CA VAL A 337 5.27 -10.04 5.93
C VAL A 337 6.44 -10.70 5.20
N HIS A 338 6.24 -11.07 3.93
CA HIS A 338 7.33 -11.63 3.11
C HIS A 338 8.02 -10.58 2.23
N ASN A 339 7.38 -9.46 1.89
CA ASN A 339 7.99 -8.42 1.06
C ASN A 339 7.49 -7.05 1.50
N SER A 340 8.05 -6.55 2.59
CA SER A 340 7.54 -5.38 3.30
C SER A 340 7.44 -4.15 2.41
N LEU A 341 8.46 -3.84 1.60
CA LEU A 341 8.47 -2.64 0.77
C LEU A 341 7.30 -2.60 -0.20
N ASN A 342 7.12 -3.65 -0.99
CA ASN A 342 6.03 -3.70 -1.98
C ASN A 342 4.68 -3.76 -1.25
N ASP A 343 4.50 -4.68 -0.32
CA ASP A 343 3.20 -4.90 0.32
C ASP A 343 2.73 -3.64 1.07
N PHE A 344 3.62 -2.96 1.78
CA PHE A 344 3.28 -1.72 2.49
C PHE A 344 3.17 -0.50 1.56
N ALA A 345 3.85 -0.46 0.41
CA ALA A 345 3.58 0.56 -0.60
C ALA A 345 2.13 0.47 -1.10
N PHE A 346 1.63 -0.75 -1.37
CA PHE A 346 0.23 -0.99 -1.70
C PHE A 346 -0.70 -0.60 -0.55
N ILE A 347 -0.46 -1.09 0.68
CA ILE A 347 -1.32 -0.79 1.84
C ILE A 347 -1.38 0.72 2.12
N HIS A 348 -0.24 1.40 2.03
CA HIS A 348 -0.16 2.84 2.27
C HIS A 348 -0.98 3.61 1.23
N SER A 349 -0.72 3.36 -0.07
CA SER A 349 -1.44 4.00 -1.18
C SER A 349 -2.97 3.80 -1.11
N LYS A 350 -3.42 2.58 -0.74
CA LYS A 350 -4.85 2.22 -0.78
C LYS A 350 -5.62 2.61 0.48
N PHE A 351 -4.99 2.59 1.66
CA PHE A 351 -5.71 2.72 2.94
C PHE A 351 -5.27 3.90 3.80
N ILE A 352 -4.06 4.42 3.63
CA ILE A 352 -3.52 5.49 4.48
C ILE A 352 -3.62 6.83 3.73
N SER A 353 -2.74 7.07 2.76
CA SER A 353 -2.65 8.32 2.02
C SER A 353 -1.92 8.08 0.69
N PRO A 354 -1.90 9.04 -0.23
CA PRO A 354 -0.97 9.00 -1.36
C PRO A 354 0.46 8.73 -0.88
N LEU A 355 1.21 7.96 -1.66
CA LEU A 355 2.58 7.60 -1.33
C LEU A 355 3.47 8.86 -1.39
N PRO A 356 4.31 9.11 -0.38
CA PRO A 356 5.25 10.24 -0.39
C PRO A 356 6.23 10.23 -1.58
N PRO A 357 6.94 11.33 -1.85
CA PRO A 357 7.98 11.37 -2.88
C PRO A 357 9.26 10.62 -2.49
N THR A 358 9.57 10.50 -1.18
CA THR A 358 10.84 9.94 -0.70
C THR A 358 10.64 8.73 0.22
N MET A 359 11.66 7.87 0.28
CA MET A 359 11.66 6.67 1.14
C MET A 359 11.58 7.03 2.63
N ASP A 360 12.23 8.11 3.06
CA ASP A 360 12.23 8.54 4.47
C ASP A 360 10.85 9.01 4.93
N GLU A 361 10.16 9.83 4.13
CA GLU A 361 8.79 10.26 4.43
C GLU A 361 7.84 9.07 4.46
N PHE A 362 8.00 8.14 3.52
CA PHE A 362 7.25 6.89 3.51
C PHE A 362 7.46 6.08 4.78
N ARG A 363 8.72 5.91 5.21
CA ARG A 363 9.06 5.19 6.45
C ARG A 363 8.45 5.84 7.67
N SER A 364 8.58 7.16 7.82
CA SER A 364 8.01 7.89 8.95
C SER A 364 6.48 7.80 8.97
N SER A 365 5.85 7.95 7.81
CA SER A 365 4.39 7.80 7.67
C SER A 365 3.94 6.39 8.03
N LEU A 366 4.64 5.37 7.53
CA LEU A 366 4.31 3.97 7.79
C LEU A 366 4.48 3.60 9.26
N HIS A 367 5.57 4.04 9.89
CA HIS A 367 5.87 3.79 11.30
C HIS A 367 4.86 4.45 12.26
N SER A 368 4.20 5.52 11.81
CA SER A 368 3.09 6.12 12.57
C SER A 368 1.84 5.22 12.64
N VAL A 369 1.72 4.25 11.72
CA VAL A 369 0.57 3.33 11.64
C VAL A 369 0.93 1.93 12.14
N PHE A 370 2.11 1.40 11.77
CA PHE A 370 2.57 0.09 12.18
C PHE A 370 3.91 0.20 12.90
N HIS A 371 3.91 -0.08 14.20
CA HIS A 371 5.09 0.14 15.05
C HIS A 371 6.18 -0.93 14.87
N ASP A 372 5.81 -2.21 14.78
CA ASP A 372 6.74 -3.32 14.57
C ASP A 372 6.37 -4.09 13.29
N ILE A 373 7.18 -3.96 12.25
CA ILE A 373 7.06 -4.72 11.00
C ILE A 373 8.25 -5.66 10.89
N ARG A 374 7.97 -6.96 10.66
CA ARG A 374 8.98 -8.01 10.51
C ARG A 374 8.93 -8.61 9.11
N ASP A 375 9.97 -8.34 8.34
CA ASP A 375 10.12 -8.87 7.00
C ASP A 375 10.86 -10.22 7.00
N ILE A 376 10.14 -11.29 6.63
CA ILE A 376 10.69 -12.64 6.53
C ILE A 376 11.79 -12.72 5.49
N ASN A 377 11.71 -11.99 4.37
CA ASN A 377 12.79 -12.01 3.39
C ASN A 377 14.11 -11.51 3.98
N GLN A 378 14.04 -10.58 4.93
CA GLN A 378 15.24 -10.11 5.63
C GLN A 378 15.73 -11.13 6.66
N LEU A 379 14.82 -11.71 7.46
CA LEU A 379 15.15 -12.79 8.40
C LEU A 379 15.77 -14.01 7.70
N MET A 380 15.31 -14.35 6.48
CA MET A 380 15.89 -15.43 5.69
C MET A 380 17.34 -15.14 5.28
N LYS A 381 17.72 -13.88 5.04
CA LYS A 381 19.11 -13.55 4.68
C LYS A 381 20.08 -13.74 5.84
N GLU A 382 19.62 -13.62 7.09
CA GLU A 382 20.43 -13.88 8.28
C GLU A 382 20.78 -15.37 8.42
N VAL A 383 19.91 -16.25 7.91
CA VAL A 383 20.17 -17.68 7.84
C VAL A 383 20.91 -17.98 6.54
N GLY A 384 22.25 -17.96 6.55
CA GLY A 384 23.12 -18.02 5.37
C GLY A 384 22.63 -18.86 4.17
N PRO A 385 22.22 -20.13 4.33
CA PRO A 385 21.74 -20.95 3.21
C PRO A 385 20.40 -20.53 2.58
N LEU A 386 19.59 -19.76 3.30
CA LEU A 386 18.28 -19.31 2.86
C LEU A 386 18.32 -18.11 1.92
N ASN A 387 19.46 -17.39 1.83
CA ASN A 387 19.64 -16.26 0.91
C ASN A 387 19.43 -16.63 -0.58
N LYS A 388 19.52 -17.93 -0.93
CA LYS A 388 19.32 -18.44 -2.30
C LYS A 388 17.85 -18.65 -2.66
N TYR A 389 16.96 -18.67 -1.67
CA TYR A 389 15.54 -18.95 -1.89
C TYR A 389 14.73 -17.66 -1.79
N SER A 390 14.03 -17.33 -2.88
CA SER A 390 13.12 -16.17 -2.94
C SER A 390 11.64 -16.56 -2.91
N ASN A 391 11.34 -17.86 -2.88
CA ASN A 391 9.97 -18.37 -2.88
C ASN A 391 9.70 -19.12 -1.57
N LEU A 392 8.53 -18.85 -0.97
CA LEU A 392 8.13 -19.45 0.31
C LEU A 392 8.14 -20.98 0.30
N PRO A 393 7.56 -21.68 -0.71
CA PRO A 393 7.52 -23.14 -0.69
C PRO A 393 8.90 -23.80 -0.64
N SER A 394 9.87 -23.31 -1.41
CA SER A 394 11.23 -23.83 -1.40
C SER A 394 11.95 -23.51 -0.09
N ALA A 395 11.79 -22.30 0.46
CA ALA A 395 12.37 -21.94 1.75
C ALA A 395 11.84 -22.83 2.88
N ILE A 396 10.52 -23.06 2.93
CA ILE A 396 9.89 -23.96 3.92
C ILE A 396 10.38 -25.40 3.73
N ALA A 397 10.45 -25.90 2.50
CA ALA A 397 10.94 -27.25 2.21
C ALA A 397 12.40 -27.43 2.63
N TYR A 398 13.25 -26.43 2.37
CA TYR A 398 14.65 -26.42 2.81
C TYR A 398 14.75 -26.47 4.34
N LEU A 399 13.98 -25.63 5.05
CA LEU A 399 13.98 -25.64 6.51
C LEU A 399 13.51 -26.98 7.08
N LYS A 400 12.44 -27.56 6.53
CA LYS A 400 11.92 -28.87 6.94
C LYS A 400 12.94 -29.99 6.80
N ARG A 401 13.80 -29.92 5.78
CA ARG A 401 14.82 -30.93 5.51
C ARG A 401 16.06 -30.79 6.40
N ASN A 402 16.47 -29.55 6.70
CA ASN A 402 17.78 -29.28 7.30
C ASN A 402 17.70 -28.89 8.78
N PHE A 403 16.54 -28.47 9.28
CA PHE A 403 16.37 -28.06 10.67
C PHE A 403 15.20 -28.82 11.32
N PHE A 404 15.50 -29.54 12.39
CA PHE A 404 14.46 -30.20 13.19
C PHE A 404 13.84 -29.19 14.16
N ALA A 405 12.72 -28.60 13.75
CA ALA A 405 11.85 -27.80 14.61
C ALA A 405 10.46 -28.43 14.62
N PRO A 406 10.06 -29.15 15.70
CA PRO A 406 8.71 -29.68 15.83
C PRO A 406 7.78 -28.49 16.04
N LEU A 407 7.19 -28.03 14.94
CA LEU A 407 6.22 -26.95 14.89
C LEU A 407 4.93 -27.50 14.30
N GLU A 408 3.87 -27.51 15.10
CA GLU A 408 2.55 -27.92 14.67
C GLU A 408 1.66 -26.68 14.54
N ILE A 409 1.11 -26.46 13.34
CA ILE A 409 0.18 -25.36 13.09
C ILE A 409 -1.24 -25.92 13.18
N ASP A 410 -2.01 -25.36 14.10
CA ASP A 410 -3.42 -25.67 14.30
C ASP A 410 -4.28 -24.50 13.88
N ILE A 411 -5.21 -24.79 12.96
CA ILE A 411 -6.15 -23.81 12.44
C ILE A 411 -7.48 -24.06 13.12
N THR A 412 -7.84 -23.15 14.03
CA THR A 412 -8.97 -23.35 14.94
C THR A 412 -10.29 -22.77 14.43
N GLN A 413 -10.37 -22.43 13.15
CA GLN A 413 -11.54 -21.78 12.56
C GLN A 413 -12.75 -22.71 12.55
N LYS A 414 -13.80 -22.33 13.29
CA LYS A 414 -15.12 -22.99 13.34
C LYS A 414 -16.08 -22.29 12.38
N ALA A 415 -15.77 -22.27 11.08
CA ALA A 415 -16.71 -21.77 10.07
C ALA A 415 -17.39 -22.95 9.35
N SER A 416 -18.58 -22.70 8.77
CA SER A 416 -19.29 -23.72 7.98
C SER A 416 -18.43 -24.16 6.79
N MET A 417 -18.62 -25.39 6.28
CA MET A 417 -17.84 -25.89 5.13
C MET A 417 -17.97 -25.01 3.87
N GLU A 418 -18.98 -24.14 3.78
CA GLU A 418 -19.22 -23.24 2.64
C GLU A 418 -18.40 -21.93 2.71
N GLU A 419 -17.96 -21.52 3.91
CA GLU A 419 -17.22 -20.27 4.13
C GLU A 419 -15.69 -20.43 4.07
N CYS A 420 -15.21 -21.67 4.10
CA CYS A 420 -13.80 -22.00 4.13
C CYS A 420 -13.32 -22.52 2.76
N LYS A 421 -12.33 -21.86 2.17
CA LYS A 421 -11.66 -22.31 0.93
C LYS A 421 -10.21 -22.70 1.19
N ASN A 422 -9.66 -23.53 0.30
CA ASN A 422 -8.29 -24.04 0.35
C ASN A 422 -7.31 -23.24 -0.52
N HIS A 423 -7.50 -21.91 -0.61
CA HIS A 423 -6.60 -21.02 -1.33
C HIS A 423 -6.29 -19.79 -0.49
N GLY A 424 -5.19 -19.09 -0.79
CA GLY A 424 -4.69 -17.99 0.04
C GLY A 424 -3.79 -18.45 1.21
N HIS A 425 -3.21 -19.65 1.11
CA HIS A 425 -2.30 -20.19 2.13
C HIS A 425 -0.98 -19.42 2.29
N ASN A 426 -0.74 -18.36 1.52
CA ASN A 426 0.48 -17.57 1.63
C ASN A 426 0.65 -16.99 3.03
N VAL A 427 -0.43 -16.47 3.64
CA VAL A 427 -0.36 -15.94 5.02
C VAL A 427 0.00 -17.03 6.04
N VAL A 428 -0.52 -18.25 5.87
CA VAL A 428 -0.20 -19.38 6.76
C VAL A 428 1.24 -19.86 6.56
N ARG A 429 1.71 -19.89 5.30
CA ARG A 429 3.10 -20.24 4.93
C ARG A 429 4.10 -19.19 5.45
N ILE A 430 3.76 -17.91 5.35
CA ILE A 430 4.51 -16.77 5.91
C ILE A 430 4.73 -17.04 7.39
N SER A 431 3.68 -17.33 8.15
CA SER A 431 3.82 -17.57 9.59
C SER A 431 4.51 -18.89 9.94
N GLU A 432 4.30 -19.96 9.16
CA GLU A 432 5.07 -21.20 9.32
C GLU A 432 6.57 -20.92 9.21
N LEU A 433 6.94 -20.17 8.17
CA LEU A 433 8.33 -19.81 7.91
C LEU A 433 8.88 -18.89 9.00
N PHE A 434 8.13 -17.86 9.38
CA PHE A 434 8.51 -16.92 10.45
C PHE A 434 8.76 -17.63 11.77
N ALA A 435 7.84 -18.47 12.23
CA ALA A 435 8.01 -19.17 13.50
C ALA A 435 9.18 -20.17 13.49
N ARG A 436 9.42 -20.85 12.36
CA ARG A 436 10.63 -21.69 12.19
C ARG A 436 11.90 -20.84 12.28
N LEU A 437 11.92 -19.67 11.65
CA LEU A 437 13.05 -18.75 11.72
C LEU A 437 13.25 -18.23 13.15
N CYS A 438 12.19 -17.83 13.86
CA CYS A 438 12.29 -17.44 15.27
C CYS A 438 12.87 -18.56 16.14
N PHE A 439 12.48 -19.82 15.90
CA PHE A 439 13.04 -20.96 16.61
C PHE A 439 14.55 -21.16 16.31
N ILE A 440 14.95 -21.06 15.05
CA ILE A 440 16.34 -21.22 14.61
C ILE A 440 17.23 -20.07 15.13
N LEU A 441 16.74 -18.85 15.03
CA LEU A 441 17.43 -17.61 15.42
C LEU A 441 17.31 -17.31 16.92
N LYS A 442 16.55 -18.10 17.69
CA LYS A 442 16.24 -17.90 19.11
C LYS A 442 15.64 -16.53 19.40
N LEU A 443 14.75 -16.06 18.54
CA LEU A 443 14.04 -14.80 18.73
C LEU A 443 12.94 -14.99 19.78
N THR A 444 12.97 -14.20 20.86
CA THR A 444 11.86 -14.11 21.81
C THR A 444 10.67 -13.42 21.13
N LEU A 445 9.50 -14.05 21.20
CA LEU A 445 8.23 -13.53 20.70
C LEU A 445 7.50 -12.66 21.74
N ASP A 446 8.17 -12.29 22.82
CA ASP A 446 7.55 -11.57 23.93
C ASP A 446 7.12 -10.16 23.53
N THR A 447 5.80 -9.92 23.62
CA THR A 447 5.24 -8.59 23.84
C THR A 447 5.74 -8.08 25.20
N GLN A 448 6.39 -6.92 25.20
CA GLN A 448 7.03 -6.32 26.37
C GLN A 448 6.15 -6.36 27.63
N HIS A 449 6.56 -7.16 28.62
CA HIS A 449 6.43 -6.78 30.02
C HIS A 449 7.83 -6.36 30.49
N HIS A 450 8.04 -5.05 30.64
CA HIS A 450 9.27 -4.51 31.21
C HIS A 450 9.48 -5.05 32.63
N ASN A 451 10.52 -5.86 32.83
CA ASN A 451 11.06 -6.20 34.14
C ASN A 451 12.41 -5.43 34.29
N PRO A 452 12.63 -4.59 35.31
CA PRO A 452 13.74 -3.62 35.29
C PRO A 452 15.16 -4.20 35.49
N ASP A 453 15.31 -5.44 35.97
CA ASP A 453 16.60 -5.95 36.48
C ASP A 453 17.08 -7.27 35.82
N GLY A 454 16.97 -7.38 34.49
CA GLY A 454 17.53 -8.51 33.72
C GLY A 454 18.43 -8.04 32.58
N PRO A 455 19.42 -8.85 32.14
CA PRO A 455 20.24 -8.51 30.97
C PRO A 455 19.33 -8.32 29.75
N SER A 456 19.40 -7.14 29.13
CA SER A 456 18.52 -6.73 28.04
C SER A 456 18.51 -7.76 26.90
N PRO A 457 17.35 -8.32 26.51
CA PRO A 457 17.25 -9.08 25.26
C PRO A 457 17.61 -8.15 24.10
N LYS A 458 18.46 -8.60 23.17
CA LYS A 458 18.78 -7.83 21.95
C LYS A 458 17.46 -7.39 21.29
N PRO A 459 17.24 -6.08 21.06
CA PRO A 459 15.99 -5.61 20.48
C PRO A 459 16.01 -5.91 18.98
N TYR A 460 15.36 -7.01 18.58
CA TYR A 460 15.00 -7.24 17.17
C TYR A 460 13.69 -6.52 16.80
N ALA A 461 13.21 -5.63 17.68
CA ALA A 461 12.19 -4.66 17.34
C ALA A 461 12.80 -3.71 16.30
N ASN A 462 12.13 -3.59 15.15
CA ASN A 462 12.46 -2.68 14.05
C ASN A 462 13.63 -3.09 13.14
N VAL A 463 13.67 -4.34 12.69
CA VAL A 463 14.38 -4.66 11.43
C VAL A 463 13.45 -4.40 10.23
N VAL A 464 12.91 -3.18 10.16
CA VAL A 464 12.62 -2.57 8.85
C VAL A 464 13.95 -2.04 8.35
N ASN A 465 14.83 -2.96 7.97
CA ASN A 465 16.04 -2.60 7.26
C ASN A 465 15.67 -2.48 5.77
N LEU A 466 14.91 -1.42 5.48
CA LEU A 466 14.78 -0.87 4.14
C LEU A 466 16.13 -0.19 3.85
N GLY A 467 17.12 -1.03 3.54
CA GLY A 467 18.53 -0.73 3.27
C GLY A 467 19.16 0.49 3.95
N SER A 468 19.65 0.31 5.17
CA SER A 468 20.95 0.85 5.54
C SER A 468 21.52 -0.03 6.64
N ASP A 469 22.68 -0.60 6.36
CA ASP A 469 23.41 -1.46 7.26
C ASP A 469 23.90 -0.63 8.46
N GLY A 470 23.14 -0.64 9.56
CA GLY A 470 23.61 -0.17 10.85
C GLY A 470 24.53 -1.21 11.48
N PHE A 471 25.71 -1.44 10.90
CA PHE A 471 26.82 -1.98 11.68
C PHE A 471 27.48 -0.81 12.41
N GLN A 472 27.31 -0.82 13.72
CA GLN A 472 28.21 -0.12 14.62
C GLN A 472 29.64 -0.58 14.29
N GLU A 473 30.53 0.39 14.05
CA GLU A 473 31.96 0.22 13.82
C GLU A 473 32.55 -0.74 14.86
N THR A 474 32.92 -1.95 14.44
CA THR A 474 33.99 -2.72 15.08
C THR A 474 34.67 -3.60 14.05
N ASP A 475 36.00 -3.55 14.08
CA ASP A 475 36.96 -4.22 13.23
C ASP A 475 36.71 -5.73 13.02
N ASP A 476 36.87 -6.13 11.76
CA ASP A 476 37.49 -7.36 11.25
C ASP A 476 36.99 -8.79 11.62
N ILE A 477 36.65 -9.50 10.53
CA ILE A 477 36.88 -10.93 10.18
C ILE A 477 35.87 -12.00 10.62
N SER A 478 35.19 -12.61 9.64
CA SER A 478 35.44 -14.02 9.24
C SER A 478 34.72 -14.47 7.96
N VAL A 479 35.53 -14.47 6.90
CA VAL A 479 35.55 -15.26 5.65
C VAL A 479 34.58 -16.44 5.53
N TRP A 480 33.56 -16.31 4.66
CA TRP A 480 33.00 -17.42 3.88
C TRP A 480 32.78 -16.95 2.42
N THR A 481 33.12 -17.84 1.49
CA THR A 481 33.35 -17.60 0.05
C THR A 481 32.18 -16.95 -0.72
N HIS A 482 32.28 -15.79 -1.39
CA HIS A 482 33.18 -14.63 -1.25
C HIS A 482 32.44 -13.35 -1.74
N ASN A 483 31.84 -12.63 -0.78
CA ASN A 483 31.42 -11.21 -0.77
C ASN A 483 30.38 -10.69 -1.79
N PRO A 484 29.19 -10.22 -1.34
CA PRO A 484 28.66 -9.02 -1.97
C PRO A 484 29.66 -7.90 -1.73
N LYS A 485 30.39 -7.51 -2.76
CA LYS A 485 31.22 -6.32 -2.67
C LYS A 485 30.26 -5.14 -2.57
N LYS A 486 30.44 -4.32 -1.53
CA LYS A 486 29.87 -2.98 -1.53
C LYS A 486 30.55 -2.22 -2.66
N ILE A 487 29.74 -1.76 -3.60
CA ILE A 487 30.21 -1.01 -4.76
C ILE A 487 29.55 0.37 -4.66
N SER A 488 30.34 1.41 -4.83
CA SER A 488 29.79 2.75 -4.98
C SER A 488 28.90 2.79 -6.22
N ILE A 489 27.74 3.44 -6.12
CA ILE A 489 26.85 3.64 -7.28
C ILE A 489 27.58 4.31 -8.46
N ASN A 490 28.63 5.09 -8.17
CA ASN A 490 29.44 5.79 -9.18
C ASN A 490 30.24 4.83 -10.08
N ASN A 491 30.39 3.57 -9.68
CA ASN A 491 31.08 2.55 -10.48
C ASN A 491 30.11 1.76 -11.38
N LEU A 492 28.84 2.14 -11.43
CA LEU A 492 27.81 1.52 -12.27
C LEU A 492 27.57 2.37 -13.51
N VAL A 493 27.67 1.75 -14.68
CA VAL A 493 27.40 2.39 -15.97
C VAL A 493 26.34 1.60 -16.73
N PHE A 494 25.32 2.29 -17.23
CA PHE A 494 24.28 1.71 -18.05
C PHE A 494 24.67 1.81 -19.52
N LEU A 495 24.57 0.72 -20.26
CA LEU A 495 24.90 0.61 -21.67
C LEU A 495 23.68 0.25 -22.51
N TRP A 496 23.50 0.93 -23.65
CA TRP A 496 22.47 0.59 -24.65
C TRP A 496 22.95 0.90 -26.07
N GLY A 497 22.13 0.63 -27.08
CA GLY A 497 22.47 0.85 -28.50
C GLY A 497 23.16 -0.33 -29.19
N PHE A 498 23.39 -1.43 -28.47
CA PHE A 498 23.84 -2.70 -29.06
C PHE A 498 22.67 -3.46 -29.73
N ARG A 499 22.99 -4.39 -30.64
CA ARG A 499 21.97 -5.20 -31.33
C ARG A 499 21.18 -6.06 -30.34
N SER A 500 19.84 -6.00 -30.41
CA SER A 500 18.94 -6.84 -29.62
C SER A 500 19.30 -8.33 -29.75
N GLY A 501 19.31 -9.04 -28.61
CA GLY A 501 19.63 -10.47 -28.53
C GLY A 501 21.12 -10.80 -28.32
N ILE A 502 21.97 -9.80 -28.08
CA ILE A 502 23.33 -10.04 -27.60
C ILE A 502 23.31 -10.64 -26.19
N SER A 503 24.18 -11.61 -25.90
CA SER A 503 24.32 -12.14 -24.53
C SER A 503 25.28 -11.28 -23.71
N ALA A 504 25.11 -11.26 -22.38
CA ALA A 504 26.00 -10.56 -21.46
C ALA A 504 27.48 -10.95 -21.66
N GLY A 505 27.76 -12.23 -21.87
CA GLY A 505 29.13 -12.72 -22.14
C GLY A 505 29.70 -12.25 -23.48
N LYS A 506 28.88 -12.13 -24.52
CA LYS A 506 29.33 -11.58 -25.81
C LYS A 506 29.60 -10.08 -25.69
N LEU A 507 28.75 -9.34 -24.98
CA LEU A 507 28.95 -7.92 -24.70
C LEU A 507 30.21 -7.68 -23.86
N LYS A 508 30.43 -8.50 -22.82
CA LYS A 508 31.67 -8.48 -22.02
C LYS A 508 32.91 -8.71 -22.88
N ASN A 509 32.89 -9.70 -23.76
CA ASN A 509 34.00 -9.96 -24.68
C ASN A 509 34.25 -8.83 -25.70
N MET A 510 33.21 -8.10 -26.11
CA MET A 510 33.39 -6.93 -26.98
C MET A 510 34.08 -5.79 -26.23
N LEU A 511 33.64 -5.50 -25.00
CA LEU A 511 34.26 -4.48 -24.14
C LEU A 511 35.71 -4.87 -23.78
N PHE A 512 35.96 -6.14 -23.46
CA PHE A 512 37.29 -6.64 -23.12
C PHE A 512 38.33 -6.42 -24.23
N LYS A 513 37.91 -6.54 -25.51
CA LYS A 513 38.77 -6.37 -26.68
C LYS A 513 38.94 -4.91 -27.13
N SER A 514 38.18 -4.00 -26.55
CA SER A 514 38.09 -2.62 -27.05
C SER A 514 39.23 -1.72 -26.56
N HIS A 515 39.77 -1.95 -25.36
CA HIS A 515 40.81 -1.11 -24.79
C HIS A 515 41.65 -1.88 -23.75
N ASP A 516 42.96 -1.59 -23.67
CA ASP A 516 43.91 -2.28 -22.78
C ASP A 516 43.52 -2.18 -21.30
N LEU A 517 42.92 -1.06 -20.88
CA LEU A 517 42.42 -0.85 -19.50
C LEU A 517 41.27 -1.80 -19.11
N LEU A 518 40.58 -2.37 -20.11
CA LEU A 518 39.47 -3.32 -19.93
C LEU A 518 39.92 -4.77 -20.16
N SER A 519 41.20 -5.01 -20.52
CA SER A 519 41.73 -6.34 -20.86
C SER A 519 42.20 -7.17 -19.65
N GLU A 520 41.98 -6.69 -18.42
CA GLU A 520 42.20 -7.48 -17.20
C GLU A 520 40.90 -8.21 -16.81
N ASP A 521 40.95 -9.55 -16.67
CA ASP A 521 39.78 -10.45 -16.50
C ASP A 521 38.86 -10.12 -15.31
N ASP A 522 39.33 -9.33 -14.34
CA ASP A 522 38.61 -8.94 -13.11
C ASP A 522 38.37 -7.41 -12.98
N THR A 523 38.40 -6.65 -14.07
CA THR A 523 38.18 -5.19 -14.04
C THR A 523 36.71 -4.77 -14.00
N PHE A 524 35.84 -5.51 -14.71
CA PHE A 524 34.42 -5.23 -14.73
C PHE A 524 33.56 -6.48 -14.96
N ASP A 525 32.28 -6.38 -14.64
CA ASP A 525 31.26 -7.38 -14.96
C ASP A 525 30.08 -6.76 -15.73
N VAL A 526 29.37 -7.57 -16.51
CA VAL A 526 28.27 -7.09 -17.37
C VAL A 526 27.03 -7.92 -17.13
N ARG A 527 25.89 -7.25 -16.94
CA ARG A 527 24.58 -7.90 -16.85
C ARG A 527 23.55 -7.23 -17.74
N LEU A 528 22.73 -8.04 -18.38
CA LEU A 528 21.56 -7.55 -19.10
C LEU A 528 20.45 -7.23 -18.10
N ILE A 529 19.87 -6.03 -18.20
CA ILE A 529 18.71 -5.61 -17.42
C ILE A 529 17.43 -5.93 -18.21
N ASP A 530 17.44 -5.61 -19.50
CA ASP A 530 16.38 -5.93 -20.44
C ASP A 530 16.98 -6.34 -21.80
N LYS A 531 16.17 -6.32 -22.87
CA LYS A 531 16.61 -6.74 -24.21
C LYS A 531 17.59 -5.76 -24.87
N ASN A 532 17.58 -4.50 -24.45
CA ASN A 532 18.26 -3.38 -25.10
C ASN A 532 19.20 -2.60 -24.16
N CYS A 533 19.23 -2.94 -22.86
CA CYS A 533 20.03 -2.27 -21.84
C CYS A 533 20.81 -3.28 -20.99
N ALA A 534 22.07 -2.94 -20.72
CA ALA A 534 22.96 -3.65 -19.81
C ALA A 534 23.48 -2.72 -18.72
N VAL A 535 23.87 -3.27 -17.57
CA VAL A 535 24.68 -2.59 -16.56
C VAL A 535 26.08 -3.18 -16.57
N VAL A 536 27.06 -2.29 -16.56
CA VAL A 536 28.48 -2.58 -16.39
C VAL A 536 28.86 -2.16 -14.98
N VAL A 537 29.51 -3.08 -14.27
CA VAL A 537 29.96 -2.89 -12.90
C VAL A 537 31.47 -2.83 -12.90
N PHE A 538 32.05 -1.66 -12.63
CA PHE A 538 33.50 -1.50 -12.51
C PHE A 538 33.96 -1.78 -11.08
N TRP A 539 35.00 -2.60 -10.92
CA TRP A 539 35.50 -2.97 -9.59
C TRP A 539 36.55 -1.99 -9.03
N LYS A 540 37.14 -1.15 -9.90
CA LYS A 540 38.11 -0.11 -9.52
C LYS A 540 37.46 1.27 -9.67
N ASN A 541 37.62 2.12 -8.65
CA ASN A 541 37.11 3.49 -8.68
C ASN A 541 37.80 4.31 -9.78
N GLY A 542 37.05 5.20 -10.44
CA GLY A 542 37.53 6.08 -11.51
C GLY A 542 37.54 5.47 -12.92
N LEU A 543 37.36 4.14 -13.04
CA LEU A 543 37.21 3.50 -14.36
C LEU A 543 35.87 3.84 -15.03
N SER A 544 34.81 4.01 -14.24
CA SER A 544 33.48 4.40 -14.75
C SER A 544 33.49 5.79 -15.37
N ASP A 545 34.11 6.77 -14.70
CA ASP A 545 34.24 8.15 -15.20
C ASP A 545 35.05 8.17 -16.49
N TRP A 546 36.22 7.51 -16.49
CA TRP A 546 37.03 7.35 -17.71
C TRP A 546 36.24 6.69 -18.84
N PHE A 547 35.44 5.66 -18.54
CA PHE A 547 34.68 4.94 -19.55
C PHE A 547 33.54 5.79 -20.14
N LEU A 548 32.85 6.58 -19.32
CA LEU A 548 31.84 7.54 -19.76
C LEU A 548 32.48 8.62 -20.65
N ASP A 549 33.63 9.16 -20.25
CA ASP A 549 34.38 10.14 -21.03
C ASP A 549 34.90 9.54 -22.35
N ALA A 550 35.38 8.31 -22.36
CA ALA A 550 35.88 7.61 -23.54
C ALA A 550 34.76 7.33 -24.57
N ILE A 551 33.57 6.95 -24.11
CA ILE A 551 32.40 6.77 -25.00
C ILE A 551 31.89 8.11 -25.52
N GLY A 552 31.82 9.15 -24.67
CA GLY A 552 31.31 10.46 -25.07
C GLY A 552 32.25 11.25 -25.99
N SER A 553 33.56 11.19 -25.74
CA SER A 553 34.59 11.85 -26.57
C SER A 553 34.95 11.06 -27.82
N GLY A 554 34.71 9.74 -27.82
CA GLY A 554 35.13 8.83 -28.88
C GLY A 554 36.63 8.54 -28.90
N ASP A 555 37.39 8.96 -27.87
CA ASP A 555 38.81 8.65 -27.71
C ASP A 555 38.96 7.29 -26.99
N GLY A 556 39.78 6.39 -27.53
CA GLY A 556 39.98 5.03 -27.00
C GLY A 556 38.88 4.00 -27.30
N LEU A 557 37.59 4.37 -27.40
CA LEU A 557 36.45 3.44 -27.66
C LEU A 557 35.68 3.75 -28.95
N ARG A 558 36.35 4.40 -29.92
CA ARG A 558 35.74 4.95 -31.14
C ARG A 558 34.91 3.96 -31.95
N GLU A 559 35.37 2.71 -32.08
CA GLU A 559 34.65 1.69 -32.85
C GLU A 559 33.27 1.39 -32.24
N LEU A 560 33.19 1.24 -30.92
CA LEU A 560 31.94 0.97 -30.20
C LEU A 560 30.99 2.17 -30.27
N ALA A 561 31.52 3.39 -30.14
CA ALA A 561 30.73 4.61 -30.30
C ALA A 561 30.17 4.74 -31.73
N THR A 562 30.96 4.40 -32.76
CA THR A 562 30.49 4.40 -34.16
C THR A 562 29.47 3.30 -34.47
N GLU A 563 29.48 2.20 -33.71
CA GLU A 563 28.44 1.16 -33.77
C GLU A 563 27.13 1.58 -33.09
N GLY A 564 27.08 2.76 -32.48
CA GLY A 564 25.90 3.33 -31.84
C GLY A 564 25.74 2.96 -30.36
N LEU A 565 26.80 2.44 -29.72
CA LEU A 565 26.79 2.17 -28.28
C LEU A 565 26.79 3.48 -27.50
N MET A 566 25.87 3.58 -26.55
CA MET A 566 25.70 4.72 -25.66
C MET A 566 25.85 4.28 -24.21
N ALA A 567 26.26 5.21 -23.34
CA ALA A 567 26.49 4.96 -21.93
C ALA A 567 25.98 6.11 -21.05
N ALA A 568 25.49 5.79 -19.84
CA ALA A 568 25.11 6.78 -18.84
C ALA A 568 25.46 6.32 -17.43
N GLY A 569 25.73 7.29 -16.55
CA GLY A 569 25.97 7.06 -15.13
C GLY A 569 24.72 6.71 -14.34
N TYR A 570 24.92 6.37 -13.07
CA TYR A 570 23.84 6.04 -12.13
C TYR A 570 22.94 7.24 -11.79
N ASP A 571 23.45 8.46 -11.90
CA ASP A 571 22.71 9.71 -11.75
C ASP A 571 21.55 9.79 -12.76
N THR A 572 21.80 9.39 -14.01
CA THR A 572 20.81 9.43 -15.07
C THR A 572 19.76 8.34 -14.86
N TYR A 573 20.17 7.16 -14.42
CA TYR A 573 19.23 6.12 -13.96
C TYR A 573 18.36 6.60 -12.79
N THR A 574 18.95 7.32 -11.83
CA THR A 574 18.21 7.91 -10.70
C THR A 574 17.17 8.92 -11.16
N ARG A 575 17.52 9.80 -12.13
CA ARG A 575 16.58 10.74 -12.75
C ARG A 575 15.43 10.03 -13.46
N VAL A 576 15.73 8.98 -14.23
CA VAL A 576 14.71 8.15 -14.89
C VAL A 576 13.75 7.54 -13.85
N CYS A 577 14.25 6.97 -12.76
CA CYS A 577 13.42 6.39 -11.72
C CYS A 577 12.61 7.41 -10.90
N LYS A 578 13.05 8.66 -10.81
CA LYS A 578 12.30 9.77 -10.20
C LYS A 578 11.22 10.35 -11.12
N SER A 579 11.22 9.98 -12.40
CA SER A 579 10.17 10.39 -13.35
C SER A 579 8.82 9.78 -12.98
N GLU A 580 7.74 10.54 -13.16
CA GLU A 580 6.37 10.05 -12.97
C GLU A 580 5.97 8.99 -14.02
N ILE A 581 6.66 8.97 -15.16
CA ILE A 581 6.40 8.05 -16.27
C ILE A 581 7.65 7.20 -16.50
N LEU A 582 7.57 5.93 -16.10
CA LEU A 582 8.59 4.94 -16.45
C LEU A 582 8.27 4.34 -17.81
N GLY A 583 9.19 4.50 -18.77
CA GLY A 583 9.08 3.95 -20.12
C GLY A 583 9.06 2.42 -20.15
N ALA A 584 8.67 1.86 -21.30
CA ALA A 584 8.64 0.41 -21.49
C ALA A 584 10.06 -0.18 -21.50
N ASP A 585 10.99 0.47 -22.19
CA ASP A 585 12.39 0.07 -22.31
C ASP A 585 13.30 1.05 -21.55
N LEU A 586 14.27 0.52 -20.80
CA LEU A 586 15.18 1.36 -20.01
C LEU A 586 16.10 2.19 -20.92
N ALA A 587 16.56 1.60 -22.02
CA ALA A 587 17.40 2.25 -23.01
C ALA A 587 16.78 3.54 -23.57
N ASP A 588 15.50 3.50 -23.94
CA ASP A 588 14.79 4.66 -24.48
C ASP A 588 14.60 5.75 -23.41
N SER A 589 14.31 5.32 -22.18
CA SER A 589 14.16 6.22 -21.03
C SER A 589 15.48 6.91 -20.68
N LEU A 590 16.60 6.18 -20.70
CA LEU A 590 17.93 6.74 -20.49
C LEU A 590 18.31 7.72 -21.60
N ALA A 591 18.04 7.37 -22.87
CA ALA A 591 18.37 8.21 -24.02
C ALA A 591 17.62 9.55 -24.04
N GLU A 592 16.42 9.61 -23.45
CA GLU A 592 15.64 10.85 -23.31
C GLU A 592 16.27 11.80 -22.28
N PHE A 593 16.68 11.28 -21.13
CA PHE A 593 17.26 12.07 -20.03
C PHE A 593 18.74 12.44 -20.22
N ASP A 594 19.48 11.66 -21.01
CA ASP A 594 20.87 11.93 -21.36
C ASP A 594 21.02 13.18 -22.25
N ARG A 595 20.00 13.52 -23.05
CA ARG A 595 19.98 14.73 -23.90
C ARG A 595 19.77 16.03 -23.13
N VAL A 596 19.51 15.95 -21.83
CA VAL A 596 19.23 17.09 -20.94
C VAL A 596 20.24 17.05 -19.78
N SER A 597 21.42 17.67 -19.96
CA SER A 597 22.37 17.98 -18.88
C SER A 597 22.43 19.51 -18.70
N SER A 598 22.75 20.11 -17.55
CA SER A 598 23.40 19.70 -16.31
C SER A 598 22.76 20.40 -15.09
N ASP A 599 22.78 19.78 -13.91
CA ASP A 599 23.26 20.37 -12.64
C ASP A 599 22.75 19.61 -11.41
N HIS A 600 23.66 19.52 -10.42
CA HIS A 600 23.57 19.01 -9.05
C HIS A 600 23.89 17.52 -8.79
N VAL A 601 25.01 17.34 -8.08
CA VAL A 601 25.46 16.15 -7.36
C VAL A 601 25.35 16.45 -5.86
N ASP A 602 24.63 15.63 -5.11
CA ASP A 602 25.10 15.19 -3.79
C ASP A 602 24.33 13.93 -3.33
N ASP A 603 25.08 12.85 -3.11
CA ASP A 603 24.97 11.85 -2.02
C ASP A 603 25.68 10.54 -2.43
N SER A 604 26.74 10.19 -1.71
CA SER A 604 27.50 8.95 -1.90
C SER A 604 26.75 7.76 -1.29
N ALA A 605 25.97 7.03 -2.08
CA ALA A 605 25.31 5.78 -1.67
C ALA A 605 26.09 4.53 -2.13
N GLU A 606 25.95 3.43 -1.38
CA GLU A 606 26.56 2.13 -1.68
C GLU A 606 25.50 1.08 -2.03
N VAL A 607 25.87 0.13 -2.89
CA VAL A 607 25.00 -0.94 -3.39
C VAL A 607 25.65 -2.31 -3.20
N TYR A 608 24.84 -3.35 -2.90
CA TYR A 608 25.29 -4.73 -2.71
C TYR A 608 25.19 -5.56 -4.00
N TRP A 609 26.32 -5.97 -4.57
CA TRP A 609 26.33 -6.79 -5.79
C TRP A 609 26.68 -8.25 -5.52
N ASN A 610 25.82 -9.19 -5.94
CA ASN A 610 26.09 -10.63 -5.86
C ASN A 610 26.24 -11.23 -7.27
N SER A 611 27.34 -11.95 -7.53
CA SER A 611 27.70 -12.62 -8.78
C SER A 611 26.77 -13.79 -9.18
N GLU A 612 25.99 -14.38 -8.26
CA GLU A 612 25.27 -15.65 -8.49
C GLU A 612 23.72 -15.60 -8.58
N LEU A 613 23.09 -14.45 -8.78
CA LEU A 613 21.62 -14.43 -8.94
C LEU A 613 21.20 -14.82 -10.36
N MET A 614 20.88 -16.11 -10.53
CA MET A 614 20.27 -16.66 -11.75
C MET A 614 19.01 -15.86 -12.14
N ILE A 615 18.94 -15.49 -13.42
CA ILE A 615 17.70 -15.18 -14.10
C ILE A 615 16.75 -16.38 -13.89
N LYS A 616 15.59 -16.13 -13.28
CA LYS A 616 14.52 -17.13 -13.16
C LYS A 616 14.00 -17.45 -14.57
N PHE A 617 14.27 -18.66 -15.04
CA PHE A 617 13.59 -19.21 -16.22
C PHE A 617 12.09 -19.47 -15.99
N ASP A 618 11.63 -19.42 -14.73
CA ASP A 618 10.21 -19.58 -14.36
C ASP A 618 9.38 -18.28 -14.47
N ASP A 619 9.99 -17.13 -14.80
CA ASP A 619 9.31 -15.84 -14.99
C ASP A 619 9.22 -15.42 -16.49
N LEU A 620 9.31 -16.40 -17.41
CA LEU A 620 9.05 -16.24 -18.85
C LEU A 620 7.70 -16.84 -19.25
#